data_AF-A0A2N2KL31-F1
#
_entry.id   AF-A0A2N2KL31-F1
#
_cell.length_a   1.000
_cell.length_b   1.000
_cell.length_c   1.000
_cell.angle_alpha   90.00
_cell.angle_beta   90.00
_cell.angle_gamma   90.00
#
_symmetry.space_group_name_H-M   'P 1'
#
loop_
_entity.id
_entity.type
_entity.pdbx_description
1 polymer ?
#
loop_
_entity_poly.entity_id
_entity_poly.type
_entity_poly.pdbx_seq_one_letter_code
_entity_poly.pdbx_strand_id
1 'polypeptide(L)'
;MKRSLPSIFFTIFIFLLCFNPLSHADVLWDTGAASGDRDGTGIYPFGYVLSGGEYAQYAAGFLALSDTYTITKIEGWMATDGSYSGGTLNQAGGLMTVAVYNNSESTGMPGTAIYRSAPFSLADGSTPNWYGTGNLNFLLESGYYWFSFEPIGDDFTGQMPTLKWMENFGIYGWPPNPMQSYAFYYGGIWHSSGGMYGSAVGMRIEGTLGGEEPPTPTPEPTTMLLLGFGLMGIAGVRKLFKK
;
A
#
# COMPACT_ATOMS: atom_id res chain seq x y z
N MET A 1 -6.26 -54.21 -9.93
CA MET A 1 -6.83 -52.95 -10.46
C MET A 1 -5.67 -52.07 -10.96
N LYS A 2 -5.39 -52.04 -12.27
CA LYS A 2 -4.25 -51.29 -12.83
C LYS A 2 -4.68 -49.83 -13.06
N ARG A 3 -4.25 -48.89 -12.21
CA ARG A 3 -4.42 -47.45 -12.50
C ARG A 3 -3.52 -47.10 -13.68
N SER A 4 -4.08 -46.43 -14.68
CA SER A 4 -3.31 -45.99 -15.84
C SER A 4 -2.42 -44.80 -15.44
N LEU A 5 -1.18 -44.76 -15.96
CA LEU A 5 -0.20 -43.69 -15.72
C LEU A 5 -0.79 -42.26 -15.79
N PRO A 6 -1.72 -41.92 -16.73
CA PRO A 6 -2.32 -40.58 -16.82
C PRO A 6 -3.13 -40.17 -15.58
N SER A 7 -3.78 -41.14 -14.91
CA SER A 7 -4.59 -40.86 -13.72
C SER A 7 -3.73 -40.44 -12.53
N ILE A 8 -2.49 -40.95 -12.46
CA ILE A 8 -1.53 -40.58 -11.41
C ILE A 8 -1.00 -39.16 -11.63
N PHE A 9 -0.61 -38.81 -12.86
CA PHE A 9 -0.15 -37.46 -13.19
C PHE A 9 -1.22 -36.39 -12.96
N PHE A 10 -2.47 -36.67 -13.34
CA PHE A 10 -3.58 -35.75 -13.11
C PHE A 10 -3.84 -35.53 -11.61
N THR A 11 -3.73 -36.60 -10.81
CA THR A 11 -3.89 -36.50 -9.35
C THR A 11 -2.75 -35.69 -8.72
N ILE A 12 -1.50 -35.90 -9.14
CA ILE A 12 -0.34 -35.15 -8.67
C ILE A 12 -0.44 -33.67 -9.06
N PHE A 13 -0.91 -33.37 -10.28
CA PHE A 13 -1.09 -31.99 -10.74
C PHE A 13 -2.16 -31.24 -9.92
N ILE A 14 -3.32 -31.87 -9.66
CA ILE A 14 -4.34 -31.29 -8.77
C ILE A 14 -3.79 -31.10 -7.36
N PHE A 15 -3.04 -32.07 -6.84
CA PHE A 15 -2.43 -31.97 -5.52
C PHE A 15 -1.45 -30.78 -5.47
N LEU A 16 -0.55 -30.64 -6.45
CA LEU A 16 0.38 -29.52 -6.51
C LEU A 16 -0.33 -28.16 -6.64
N LEU A 17 -1.48 -28.08 -7.32
CA LEU A 17 -2.29 -26.86 -7.37
C LEU A 17 -2.98 -26.53 -6.04
N CYS A 18 -3.40 -27.54 -5.27
CA CYS A 18 -4.07 -27.33 -3.99
C CYS A 18 -3.12 -27.10 -2.81
N PHE A 19 -1.82 -27.42 -2.95
CA PHE A 19 -0.83 -27.36 -1.87
C PHE A 19 0.26 -26.31 -2.05
N ASN A 20 0.17 -25.43 -3.05
CA ASN A 20 0.97 -24.20 -3.01
C ASN A 20 0.36 -23.29 -1.94
N PRO A 21 1.04 -23.01 -0.82
CA PRO A 21 0.59 -21.97 0.07
C PRO A 21 0.56 -20.68 -0.77
N LEU A 22 -0.63 -20.15 -0.99
CA LEU A 22 -0.74 -18.76 -1.39
C LEU A 22 -0.15 -18.00 -0.22
N SER A 23 1.08 -17.48 -0.34
CA SER A 23 1.58 -16.54 0.64
C SER A 23 0.72 -15.29 0.47
N HIS A 24 -0.34 -15.21 1.25
CA HIS A 24 -1.13 -14.00 1.33
C HIS A 24 -0.23 -12.92 1.93
N ALA A 25 -0.21 -11.74 1.30
CA ALA A 25 0.43 -10.59 1.92
C ALA A 25 -0.28 -10.32 3.24
N ASP A 26 0.47 -10.27 4.33
CA ASP A 26 -0.05 -9.89 5.62
C ASP A 26 -0.13 -8.36 5.68
N VAL A 27 -1.21 -7.87 6.26
CA VAL A 27 -1.32 -6.45 6.62
C VAL A 27 -0.35 -6.23 7.78
N LEU A 28 0.84 -5.71 7.46
CA LEU A 28 1.83 -5.35 8.48
C LEU A 28 1.31 -4.19 9.31
N TRP A 29 0.65 -3.24 8.63
CA TRP A 29 0.12 -2.05 9.25
C TRP A 29 -1.08 -1.51 8.50
N ASP A 30 -2.12 -1.10 9.23
CA ASP A 30 -3.26 -0.38 8.69
C ASP A 30 -3.80 0.55 9.77
N THR A 31 -3.68 1.86 9.55
CA THR A 31 -4.20 2.86 10.48
C THR A 31 -5.73 3.03 10.39
N GLY A 32 -6.38 2.31 9.48
CA GLY A 32 -7.77 2.51 9.09
C GLY A 32 -7.95 3.66 8.12
N ALA A 33 -9.08 3.66 7.44
CA ALA A 33 -9.53 4.81 6.66
C ALA A 33 -9.95 5.94 7.61
N ALA A 34 -9.60 7.18 7.30
CA ALA A 34 -10.12 8.30 8.06
C ALA A 34 -11.62 8.42 7.82
N SER A 35 -12.44 8.28 8.87
CA SER A 35 -13.87 8.58 8.78
C SER A 35 -14.02 10.10 8.68
N GLY A 36 -14.15 10.60 7.47
CA GLY A 36 -14.49 12.01 7.28
C GLY A 36 -15.98 12.27 7.19
N ASP A 37 -16.80 11.27 6.92
CA ASP A 37 -18.20 11.54 6.67
C ASP A 37 -19.02 11.56 7.96
N ARG A 38 -18.88 12.65 8.72
CA ARG A 38 -19.61 12.90 9.97
C ARG A 38 -21.14 12.83 9.75
N ASP A 39 -21.61 13.20 8.56
CA ASP A 39 -23.03 13.47 8.30
C ASP A 39 -23.56 12.97 6.94
N GLY A 40 -22.81 12.15 6.18
CA GLY A 40 -23.18 11.80 4.80
C GLY A 40 -23.04 12.96 3.80
N THR A 41 -22.30 14.00 4.19
CA THR A 41 -22.14 15.26 3.46
C THR A 41 -20.86 15.31 2.64
N GLY A 42 -19.94 14.35 2.80
CA GLY A 42 -18.65 14.34 2.12
C GLY A 42 -17.72 15.48 2.55
N ILE A 43 -17.93 16.04 3.76
CA ILE A 43 -17.13 17.13 4.31
C ILE A 43 -16.01 16.56 5.19
N TYR A 44 -14.76 16.64 4.71
CA TYR A 44 -13.50 16.31 5.38
C TYR A 44 -12.85 17.60 5.88
N PRO A 45 -13.13 18.06 7.11
CA PRO A 45 -12.73 19.39 7.52
C PRO A 45 -11.21 19.57 7.72
N PHE A 46 -10.42 18.49 7.86
CA PHE A 46 -8.99 18.56 8.15
C PHE A 46 -8.16 17.40 7.55
N GLY A 47 -7.24 17.74 6.66
CA GLY A 47 -6.21 16.86 6.11
C GLY A 47 -4.85 17.56 6.11
N TYR A 48 -3.77 16.78 6.17
CA TYR A 48 -2.44 17.32 5.89
C TYR A 48 -2.33 17.55 4.39
N VAL A 49 -1.98 18.78 3.99
CA VAL A 49 -1.83 19.13 2.57
C VAL A 49 -0.53 18.53 2.05
N LEU A 50 -0.65 17.81 0.95
CA LEU A 50 0.48 17.37 0.16
C LEU A 50 0.67 18.38 -0.97
N SER A 51 1.89 18.88 -1.16
CA SER A 51 2.22 19.80 -2.24
C SER A 51 3.56 19.49 -2.85
N GLY A 52 3.69 19.77 -4.14
CA GLY A 52 4.94 19.72 -4.89
C GLY A 52 5.72 21.03 -4.89
N GLY A 53 6.83 21.05 -5.63
CA GLY A 53 7.64 22.24 -5.93
C GLY A 53 8.41 22.89 -4.79
N GLU A 54 8.61 24.21 -4.88
CA GLU A 54 9.42 25.00 -3.92
C GLU A 54 8.89 24.89 -2.47
N TYR A 55 7.58 24.70 -2.32
CA TYR A 55 6.90 24.53 -1.05
C TYR A 55 6.44 23.08 -0.86
N ALA A 56 7.29 22.12 -1.22
CA ALA A 56 6.97 20.71 -1.13
C ALA A 56 6.57 20.31 0.31
N GLN A 57 5.43 19.61 0.42
CA GLN A 57 4.90 19.09 1.68
C GLN A 57 4.68 17.59 1.60
N TYR A 58 5.36 16.84 2.46
CA TYR A 58 5.27 15.37 2.53
C TYR A 58 4.77 14.93 3.90
N ALA A 59 4.18 13.75 3.96
CA ALA A 59 3.84 13.08 5.21
C ALA A 59 4.51 11.71 5.24
N ALA A 60 5.04 11.35 6.40
CA ALA A 60 5.65 10.06 6.65
C ALA A 60 5.17 9.44 7.96
N GLY A 61 5.02 8.12 7.97
CA GLY A 61 4.68 7.32 9.15
C GLY A 61 5.84 6.43 9.58
N PHE A 62 6.02 6.30 10.90
CA PHE A 62 7.06 5.48 11.52
C PHE A 62 6.58 4.06 11.82
N LEU A 63 7.37 3.08 11.39
CA LEU A 63 7.13 1.67 11.67
C LEU A 63 8.38 1.00 12.23
N ALA A 64 8.19 0.22 13.31
CA ALA A 64 9.19 -0.69 13.84
C ALA A 64 8.87 -2.12 13.38
N LEU A 65 9.82 -2.78 12.73
CA LEU A 65 9.71 -4.17 12.28
C LEU A 65 10.48 -5.08 13.24
N SER A 66 9.82 -6.10 13.78
CA SER A 66 10.46 -7.14 14.62
C SER A 66 11.22 -8.18 13.81
N ASP A 67 10.80 -8.38 12.56
CA ASP A 67 11.28 -9.41 11.65
C ASP A 67 11.57 -8.81 10.29
N THR A 68 12.20 -9.60 9.44
CA THR A 68 12.40 -9.24 8.03
C THR A 68 11.08 -9.40 7.28
N TYR A 69 10.76 -8.46 6.37
CA TYR A 69 9.59 -8.51 5.50
C TYR A 69 9.94 -8.17 4.07
N THR A 70 9.36 -8.89 3.12
CA THR A 70 9.26 -8.45 1.73
C THR A 70 8.04 -7.56 1.62
N ILE A 71 8.25 -6.26 1.40
CA ILE A 71 7.16 -5.30 1.27
C ILE A 71 6.53 -5.45 -0.11
N THR A 72 5.20 -5.59 -0.15
CA THR A 72 4.43 -5.84 -1.38
C THR A 72 3.53 -4.68 -1.76
N LYS A 73 3.10 -3.87 -0.78
CA LYS A 73 2.19 -2.75 -1.00
C LYS A 73 2.37 -1.65 0.05
N ILE A 74 2.30 -0.39 -0.40
CA ILE A 74 2.27 0.78 0.48
C ILE A 74 1.23 1.75 -0.05
N GLU A 75 0.27 2.13 0.80
CA GLU A 75 -0.85 3.01 0.46
C GLU A 75 -1.07 4.07 1.53
N GLY A 76 -1.51 5.25 1.10
CA GLY A 76 -1.97 6.33 1.95
C GLY A 76 -3.45 6.61 1.70
N TRP A 77 -4.16 7.02 2.74
CA TRP A 77 -5.54 7.51 2.61
C TRP A 77 -5.47 8.95 2.10
N MET A 78 -5.82 9.16 0.83
CA MET A 78 -5.60 10.44 0.13
C MET A 78 -6.81 10.87 -0.68
N ALA A 79 -6.85 12.16 -1.01
CA ALA A 79 -7.81 12.74 -1.95
C ALA A 79 -7.25 14.02 -2.58
N THR A 80 -7.86 14.45 -3.68
CA THR A 80 -7.67 15.79 -4.28
C THR A 80 -8.99 16.56 -4.39
N ASP A 81 -10.10 15.90 -4.09
CA ASP A 81 -11.43 16.48 -4.01
C ASP A 81 -12.09 16.11 -2.67
N GLY A 82 -12.99 16.98 -2.23
CA GLY A 82 -13.70 16.86 -0.97
C GLY A 82 -14.20 18.21 -0.49
N SER A 83 -15.31 18.22 0.23
CA SER A 83 -15.73 19.43 0.92
C SER A 83 -14.98 19.54 2.25
N TYR A 84 -14.70 20.73 2.76
CA TYR A 84 -14.20 20.96 4.12
C TYR A 84 -15.07 22.03 4.78
N SER A 85 -14.98 22.22 6.11
CA SER A 85 -15.87 23.15 6.84
C SER A 85 -15.69 24.64 6.48
N GLY A 86 -14.94 24.95 5.42
CA GLY A 86 -14.72 26.28 4.87
C GLY A 86 -14.65 26.36 3.33
N GLY A 87 -14.95 25.29 2.57
CA GLY A 87 -14.92 25.32 1.11
C GLY A 87 -14.88 23.94 0.43
N THR A 88 -14.62 23.93 -0.88
CA THR A 88 -14.39 22.72 -1.67
C THR A 88 -12.90 22.63 -2.01
N LEU A 89 -12.26 21.49 -1.76
CA LEU A 89 -10.95 21.18 -2.34
C LEU A 89 -11.17 20.85 -3.81
N ASN A 90 -10.59 21.65 -4.69
CA ASN A 90 -10.44 21.30 -6.09
C ASN A 90 -8.94 21.35 -6.39
N GLN A 91 -8.25 20.32 -5.93
CA GLN A 91 -6.81 20.19 -6.13
C GLN A 91 -6.55 19.49 -7.47
N ALA A 92 -5.62 20.04 -8.24
CA ALA A 92 -5.02 19.33 -9.37
C ALA A 92 -4.14 18.26 -8.75
N GLY A 93 -4.42 16.98 -8.88
CA GLY A 93 -3.59 15.93 -8.29
C GLY A 93 -2.23 15.85 -8.98
N GLY A 94 -1.85 14.66 -9.41
CA GLY A 94 -0.64 14.44 -10.19
C GLY A 94 0.11 13.21 -9.75
N LEU A 95 1.41 13.21 -10.01
CA LEU A 95 2.26 12.06 -9.74
C LEU A 95 2.85 12.12 -8.34
N MET A 96 2.99 10.96 -7.72
CA MET A 96 3.61 10.78 -6.41
C MET A 96 4.55 9.59 -6.42
N THR A 97 5.53 9.59 -5.52
CA THR A 97 6.29 8.39 -5.16
C THR A 97 6.04 8.01 -3.72
N VAL A 98 6.21 6.73 -3.42
CA VAL A 98 6.46 6.27 -2.05
C VAL A 98 7.96 6.20 -1.84
N ALA A 99 8.45 6.75 -0.75
CA ALA A 99 9.84 6.62 -0.33
C ALA A 99 9.93 5.92 1.03
N VAL A 100 10.93 5.05 1.19
CA VAL A 100 11.26 4.45 2.50
C VAL A 100 12.60 4.99 2.95
N TYR A 101 12.65 5.43 4.19
CA TYR A 101 13.85 5.95 4.84
C TYR A 101 14.22 5.05 6.02
N ASN A 102 15.51 4.93 6.28
CA ASN A 102 15.96 4.47 7.58
C ASN A 102 15.61 5.52 8.66
N ASN A 103 15.49 5.07 9.91
CA ASN A 103 15.40 6.00 11.02
C ASN A 103 16.77 6.65 11.28
N SER A 104 16.81 7.98 11.33
CA SER A 104 17.99 8.72 11.76
C SER A 104 18.21 8.52 13.26
N GLU A 105 19.32 7.92 13.65
CA GLU A 105 19.67 7.70 15.07
C GLU A 105 19.84 9.01 15.85
N SER A 106 20.24 10.10 15.18
CA SER A 106 20.51 11.39 15.83
C SER A 106 19.26 12.21 16.11
N THR A 107 18.20 12.02 15.31
CA THR A 107 17.00 12.87 15.35
C THR A 107 15.70 12.11 15.58
N GLY A 108 15.68 10.78 15.40
CA GLY A 108 14.45 10.00 15.39
C GLY A 108 13.49 10.41 14.27
N MET A 109 14.03 10.84 13.13
CA MET A 109 13.29 11.32 11.95
C MET A 109 13.65 10.48 10.71
N PRO A 110 12.94 10.64 9.58
CA PRO A 110 13.40 10.08 8.31
C PRO A 110 14.84 10.50 8.02
N GLY A 111 15.72 9.52 7.81
CA GLY A 111 17.14 9.71 7.51
C GLY A 111 17.43 9.68 6.02
N THR A 112 18.18 8.67 5.58
CA THR A 112 18.51 8.41 4.18
C THR A 112 17.45 7.56 3.52
N ALA A 113 17.01 7.95 2.32
CA ALA A 113 16.11 7.15 1.50
C ALA A 113 16.83 5.87 1.05
N ILE A 114 16.25 4.72 1.36
CA ILE A 114 16.75 3.39 0.97
C ILE A 114 15.94 2.78 -0.18
N TYR A 115 14.75 3.32 -0.43
CA TYR A 115 13.88 2.90 -1.53
C TYR A 115 13.02 4.06 -2.00
N ARG A 116 12.73 4.09 -3.31
CA ARG A 116 11.73 4.95 -3.95
C ARG A 116 10.97 4.14 -4.99
N SER A 117 9.65 4.22 -4.95
CA SER A 117 8.79 3.51 -5.90
C SER A 117 8.83 4.14 -7.29
N ALA A 118 8.32 3.42 -8.28
CA ALA A 118 7.85 4.06 -9.50
C ALA A 118 6.73 5.07 -9.17
N PRO A 119 6.57 6.14 -9.97
CA PRO A 119 5.47 7.07 -9.78
C PRO A 119 4.10 6.40 -9.88
N PHE A 120 3.17 6.81 -9.02
CA PHE A 120 1.75 6.49 -9.13
C PHE A 120 0.94 7.79 -9.24
N SER A 121 -0.27 7.71 -9.78
CA SER A 121 -1.12 8.87 -10.02
C SER A 121 -2.19 9.01 -8.94
N LEU A 122 -2.35 10.22 -8.43
CA LEU A 122 -3.52 10.67 -7.71
C LEU A 122 -4.29 11.60 -8.65
N ALA A 123 -5.42 11.15 -9.19
CA ALA A 123 -6.15 11.90 -10.21
C ALA A 123 -6.83 13.15 -9.64
N ASP A 124 -6.91 14.22 -10.44
CA ASP A 124 -7.76 15.39 -10.19
C ASP A 124 -9.20 14.95 -9.88
N GLY A 125 -9.86 15.59 -8.91
CA GLY A 125 -11.21 15.18 -8.54
C GLY A 125 -11.30 13.89 -7.71
N SER A 126 -10.19 13.31 -7.25
CA SER A 126 -10.22 12.04 -6.50
C SER A 126 -10.85 12.19 -5.12
N THR A 127 -11.85 11.36 -4.83
CA THR A 127 -12.44 11.24 -3.49
C THR A 127 -11.54 10.42 -2.56
N PRO A 128 -11.65 10.58 -1.22
CA PRO A 128 -10.86 9.81 -0.26
C PRO A 128 -10.87 8.30 -0.49
N ASN A 129 -9.69 7.75 -0.76
CA ASN A 129 -9.46 6.32 -0.93
C ASN A 129 -8.01 5.95 -0.59
N TRP A 130 -7.69 4.67 -0.64
CA TRP A 130 -6.32 4.16 -0.58
C TRP A 130 -5.63 4.35 -1.92
N TYR A 131 -4.58 5.18 -1.94
CA TYR A 131 -3.74 5.44 -3.10
C TYR A 131 -2.29 5.11 -2.76
N GLY A 132 -1.57 4.53 -3.71
CA GLY A 132 -0.18 4.16 -3.47
C GLY A 132 0.38 3.24 -4.54
N THR A 133 1.30 2.39 -4.12
CA THR A 133 2.06 1.52 -5.00
C THR A 133 2.00 0.07 -4.49
N GLY A 134 1.81 -0.86 -5.42
CA GLY A 134 1.73 -2.30 -5.16
C GLY A 134 2.65 -3.09 -6.08
N ASN A 135 2.64 -4.41 -5.94
CA ASN A 135 3.61 -5.31 -6.61
C ASN A 135 5.07 -4.93 -6.29
N LEU A 136 5.29 -4.44 -5.08
CA LEU A 136 6.63 -4.17 -4.57
C LEU A 136 7.32 -5.50 -4.25
N ASN A 137 8.63 -5.51 -4.32
CA ASN A 137 9.44 -6.68 -4.02
C ASN A 137 10.82 -6.24 -3.50
N PHE A 138 10.82 -5.55 -2.36
CA PHE A 138 12.06 -5.21 -1.65
C PHE A 138 11.99 -5.70 -0.22
N LEU A 139 13.15 -6.14 0.27
CA LEU A 139 13.31 -6.68 1.61
C LEU A 139 13.62 -5.52 2.57
N LEU A 140 12.90 -5.49 3.69
CA LEU A 140 13.27 -4.71 4.87
C LEU A 140 13.62 -5.70 5.98
N GLU A 141 14.79 -5.54 6.58
CA GLU A 141 15.19 -6.29 7.77
C GLU A 141 14.41 -5.80 9.00
N SER A 142 14.61 -6.46 10.14
CA SER A 142 14.11 -5.91 11.40
C SER A 142 14.79 -4.56 11.69
N GLY A 143 14.02 -3.59 12.17
CA GLY A 143 14.52 -2.22 12.33
C GLY A 143 13.44 -1.15 12.38
N TYR A 144 13.85 0.09 12.18
CA TYR A 144 13.01 1.27 12.27
C TYR A 144 13.00 2.03 10.95
N TYR A 145 11.81 2.24 10.39
CA TYR A 145 11.64 2.79 9.05
C TYR A 145 10.59 3.88 9.03
N TRP A 146 10.76 4.81 8.09
CA TRP A 146 9.78 5.83 7.76
C TRP A 146 9.28 5.65 6.34
N PHE A 147 7.97 5.64 6.17
CA PHE A 147 7.29 5.49 4.89
C PHE A 147 6.67 6.83 4.53
N SER A 148 7.11 7.43 3.42
CA SER A 148 6.78 8.80 3.00
C SER A 148 6.03 8.80 1.68
N PHE A 149 5.12 9.77 1.52
CA PHE A 149 4.46 10.06 0.25
C PHE A 149 4.93 11.41 -0.30
N GLU A 150 5.53 11.38 -1.48
CA GLU A 150 6.26 12.51 -2.05
C GLU A 150 5.70 12.89 -3.43
N PRO A 151 4.94 13.99 -3.52
CA PRO A 151 4.57 14.62 -4.78
C PRO A 151 5.73 14.85 -5.74
N ILE A 152 5.44 14.67 -7.03
CA ILE A 152 6.34 14.95 -8.14
C ILE A 152 5.74 16.08 -8.97
N GLY A 153 6.56 17.07 -9.34
CA GLY A 153 6.12 18.25 -10.07
C GLY A 153 5.75 19.40 -9.15
N ASP A 154 5.64 20.60 -9.71
CA ASP A 154 5.39 21.83 -8.95
C ASP A 154 3.89 22.14 -8.81
N ASP A 155 3.06 21.51 -9.64
CA ASP A 155 1.62 21.70 -9.74
C ASP A 155 0.82 20.73 -8.86
N PHE A 156 1.47 19.71 -8.30
CA PHE A 156 0.79 18.74 -7.46
C PHE A 156 0.20 19.39 -6.21
N THR A 157 -1.08 19.14 -5.98
CA THR A 157 -1.74 19.37 -4.70
C THR A 157 -2.63 18.18 -4.33
N GLY A 158 -2.57 17.77 -3.08
CA GLY A 158 -3.32 16.65 -2.53
C GLY A 158 -3.58 16.86 -1.05
N GLN A 159 -4.30 15.92 -0.45
CA GLN A 159 -4.45 15.87 0.99
C GLN A 159 -4.45 14.45 1.50
N MET A 160 -3.92 14.26 2.71
CA MET A 160 -4.12 13.07 3.52
C MET A 160 -5.07 13.41 4.67
N PRO A 161 -6.36 13.01 4.61
CA PRO A 161 -7.29 13.25 5.70
C PRO A 161 -6.78 12.69 7.03
N THR A 162 -6.89 13.49 8.09
CA THR A 162 -6.37 13.10 9.41
C THR A 162 -7.36 12.20 10.15
N LEU A 163 -6.82 11.20 10.88
CA LEU A 163 -7.59 10.20 11.63
C LEU A 163 -8.15 10.75 12.95
N LYS A 164 -7.58 11.85 13.49
CA LYS A 164 -7.67 12.19 14.92
C LYS A 164 -8.58 13.37 15.28
N TRP A 165 -9.52 13.78 14.43
CA TRP A 165 -10.42 14.87 14.82
C TRP A 165 -11.45 14.45 15.89
N MET A 166 -11.77 13.15 16.03
CA MET A 166 -12.86 12.69 16.92
C MET A 166 -12.53 12.68 18.42
N GLU A 167 -11.26 12.59 18.84
CA GLU A 167 -10.90 12.64 20.27
C GLU A 167 -11.18 14.02 20.90
N ASN A 168 -10.97 15.11 20.16
CA ASN A 168 -11.23 16.47 20.67
C ASN A 168 -12.72 16.79 20.84
N PHE A 169 -13.63 15.95 20.34
CA PHE A 169 -15.08 16.08 20.53
C PHE A 169 -15.65 15.11 21.57
N GLY A 170 -14.81 14.38 22.31
CA GLY A 170 -15.25 13.44 23.35
C GLY A 170 -15.98 12.21 22.80
N ILE A 171 -15.85 11.91 21.50
CA ILE A 171 -16.38 10.70 20.89
C ILE A 171 -15.29 9.64 20.95
N TYR A 172 -15.24 8.94 22.08
CA TYR A 172 -14.35 7.82 22.33
C TYR A 172 -14.86 6.58 21.59
N GLY A 173 -14.07 6.08 20.64
CA GLY A 173 -14.42 4.86 19.90
C GLY A 173 -13.47 4.43 18.79
N TRP A 174 -12.41 5.18 18.51
CA TRP A 174 -11.44 4.78 17.50
C TRP A 174 -10.46 3.75 18.07
N PRO A 175 -10.08 2.73 17.28
CA PRO A 175 -8.96 1.87 17.64
C PRO A 175 -7.72 2.74 17.91
N PRO A 176 -6.84 2.34 18.84
CA PRO A 176 -5.54 2.99 18.99
C PRO A 176 -4.89 3.11 17.62
N ASN A 177 -4.47 4.32 17.24
CA ASN A 177 -3.69 4.49 16.03
C ASN A 177 -2.45 3.60 16.15
N PRO A 178 -2.28 2.57 15.30
CA PRO A 178 -1.13 1.70 15.44
C PRO A 178 0.15 2.50 15.19
N MET A 179 0.13 3.51 14.30
CA MET A 179 1.29 4.35 13.93
C MET A 179 1.89 5.05 15.15
N GLN A 180 3.14 4.72 15.48
CA GLN A 180 3.78 5.24 16.70
C GLN A 180 4.13 6.73 16.56
N SER A 181 4.47 7.18 15.35
CA SER A 181 4.88 8.55 15.10
C SER A 181 4.67 8.97 13.64
N TYR A 182 4.58 10.28 13.42
CA TYR A 182 4.50 10.90 12.11
C TYR A 182 5.53 12.02 11.97
N ALA A 183 6.01 12.18 10.75
CA ALA A 183 6.90 13.26 10.37
C ALA A 183 6.35 13.97 9.13
N PHE A 184 6.57 15.27 9.08
CA PHE A 184 6.10 16.14 8.00
C PHE A 184 7.27 16.89 7.40
N TYR A 185 7.43 16.80 6.10
CA TYR A 185 8.47 17.54 5.40
C TYR A 185 7.88 18.85 4.91
N TYR A 186 8.53 19.97 5.23
CA TYR A 186 8.26 21.28 4.64
C TYR A 186 9.40 22.24 4.93
N GLY A 187 9.62 23.22 4.06
CA GLY A 187 10.74 24.17 4.19
C GLY A 187 12.12 23.50 4.09
N GLY A 188 12.22 22.38 3.38
CA GLY A 188 13.48 21.67 3.16
C GLY A 188 13.91 20.73 4.28
N ILE A 189 13.11 20.56 5.34
CA ILE A 189 13.47 19.74 6.51
C ILE A 189 12.27 18.92 7.02
N TRP A 190 12.58 17.84 7.76
CA TRP A 190 11.60 17.02 8.46
C TRP A 190 11.27 17.61 9.83
N HIS A 191 9.98 17.64 10.17
CA HIS A 191 9.45 18.04 11.45
C HIS A 191 8.70 16.86 12.07
N SER A 192 8.99 16.52 13.34
CA SER A 192 8.18 15.53 14.05
C SER A 192 6.93 16.19 14.59
N SER A 193 5.81 15.53 14.35
CA SER A 193 4.67 15.65 15.22
C SER A 193 4.64 14.38 16.05
N GLY A 194 5.17 14.41 17.27
CA GLY A 194 4.99 13.30 18.21
C GLY A 194 3.51 12.86 18.19
N GLY A 195 3.24 11.56 18.20
CA GLY A 195 1.91 10.96 17.89
C GLY A 195 0.73 11.39 18.78
N MET A 196 0.93 12.39 19.63
CA MET A 196 0.02 12.79 20.68
C MET A 196 -1.06 13.80 20.25
N TYR A 197 -0.95 14.52 19.12
CA TYR A 197 -1.97 15.53 18.75
C TYR A 197 -2.29 15.64 17.25
N GLY A 198 -3.52 15.27 16.89
CA GLY A 198 -4.26 15.74 15.70
C GLY A 198 -3.76 15.36 14.29
N SER A 199 -2.55 14.86 14.14
CA SER A 199 -1.83 14.79 12.86
C SER A 199 -1.67 13.39 12.28
N ALA A 200 -2.37 12.41 12.82
CA ALA A 200 -2.31 11.06 12.29
C ALA A 200 -2.90 11.01 10.87
N VAL A 201 -2.11 10.59 9.87
CA VAL A 201 -2.57 10.36 8.50
C VAL A 201 -2.84 8.88 8.26
N GLY A 202 -3.75 8.57 7.34
CA GLY A 202 -4.09 7.20 6.97
C GLY A 202 -2.98 6.53 6.16
N MET A 203 -2.47 5.40 6.63
CA MET A 203 -1.42 4.61 5.98
C MET A 203 -1.67 3.11 6.12
N ARG A 204 -1.43 2.37 5.05
CA ARG A 204 -1.47 0.90 5.00
C ARG A 204 -0.20 0.36 4.37
N ILE A 205 0.40 -0.64 5.00
CA ILE A 205 1.60 -1.33 4.53
C ILE A 205 1.34 -2.83 4.58
N GLU A 206 1.56 -3.51 3.46
CA GLU A 206 1.43 -4.96 3.33
C GLU A 206 2.78 -5.57 2.95
N GLY A 207 3.02 -6.78 3.43
CA GLY A 207 4.23 -7.54 3.13
C GLY A 207 4.13 -8.99 3.56
N THR A 208 5.11 -9.79 3.15
CA THR A 208 5.24 -11.19 3.56
C THR A 208 6.49 -11.37 4.42
N LEU A 209 6.47 -12.28 5.38
CA LEU A 209 7.63 -12.53 6.24
C LEU A 209 8.84 -12.98 5.40
N GLY A 210 9.94 -12.23 5.49
CA GLY A 210 11.14 -12.30 4.68
C GLY A 210 12.09 -13.45 5.06
N GLY A 211 11.54 -14.66 5.06
CA GLY A 211 12.27 -15.93 5.13
C GLY A 211 11.70 -17.01 4.20
N GLU A 212 10.56 -16.73 3.57
CA GLU A 212 9.99 -17.54 2.51
C GLU A 212 10.30 -16.84 1.17
N GLU A 213 10.74 -17.60 0.16
CA GLU A 213 10.90 -17.09 -1.21
C GLU A 213 9.65 -16.27 -1.59
N PRO A 214 9.78 -15.08 -2.21
CA PRO A 214 8.62 -14.34 -2.67
C PRO A 214 7.73 -15.30 -3.47
N PRO A 215 6.40 -15.29 -3.29
CA PRO A 215 5.54 -16.23 -3.96
C PRO A 215 5.86 -16.15 -5.45
N THR A 216 6.40 -17.23 -6.01
CA THR A 216 6.58 -17.31 -7.46
C THR A 216 5.23 -16.97 -8.07
N PRO A 217 5.14 -15.96 -8.96
CA PRO A 217 3.87 -15.43 -9.43
C PRO A 217 3.01 -16.60 -9.88
N THR A 218 1.96 -16.88 -9.12
CA THR A 218 1.12 -18.04 -9.39
C THR A 218 0.43 -17.73 -10.72
N PRO A 219 0.61 -18.55 -11.77
CA PRO A 219 -0.03 -18.28 -13.05
C PRO A 219 -1.53 -18.07 -12.82
N GLU A 220 -2.08 -16.99 -13.36
CA GLU A 220 -3.49 -16.67 -13.15
C GLU A 220 -4.36 -17.89 -13.52
N PRO A 221 -5.52 -18.09 -12.86
CA PRO A 221 -6.39 -19.23 -13.14
C PRO A 221 -6.71 -19.39 -14.63
N THR A 222 -6.83 -18.26 -15.33
CA THR A 222 -6.98 -18.13 -16.78
C THR A 222 -5.77 -18.64 -17.56
N THR A 223 -4.55 -18.31 -17.14
CA THR A 223 -3.31 -18.80 -17.76
C THR A 223 -3.18 -20.31 -17.59
N MET A 224 -3.53 -20.84 -16.41
CA MET A 224 -3.54 -22.28 -16.16
C MET A 224 -4.61 -23.01 -16.95
N LEU A 225 -5.80 -22.44 -17.06
CA LEU A 225 -6.89 -22.95 -17.87
C LEU A 225 -6.50 -23.01 -19.35
N LEU A 226 -5.88 -21.94 -19.87
CA LEU A 226 -5.43 -21.84 -21.25
C LEU A 226 -4.33 -22.86 -21.55
N LEU A 227 -3.37 -23.03 -20.63
CA LEU A 227 -2.34 -24.06 -20.74
C LEU A 227 -2.95 -25.47 -20.73
N GLY A 228 -3.92 -25.71 -19.85
CA GLY A 228 -4.65 -26.97 -19.76
C GLY A 228 -5.41 -27.31 -21.05
N PHE A 229 -6.15 -26.35 -21.62
CA PHE A 229 -6.85 -26.54 -22.89
C PHE A 229 -5.88 -26.69 -24.08
N GLY A 230 -4.76 -25.96 -24.09
CA GLY A 230 -3.73 -26.08 -25.11
C GLY A 230 -3.13 -27.49 -25.17
N LEU A 231 -2.81 -28.08 -24.02
CA LEU A 231 -2.28 -29.44 -23.93
C LEU A 231 -3.31 -30.50 -24.37
N MET A 232 -4.58 -30.34 -23.98
CA MET A 232 -5.65 -31.24 -24.43
C MET A 232 -5.88 -31.15 -25.94
N GLY A 233 -5.81 -29.95 -26.51
CA GLY A 233 -5.90 -29.72 -27.95
C GLY A 233 -4.80 -30.47 -28.72
N ILE A 234 -3.53 -30.31 -28.32
CA ILE A 234 -2.39 -30.98 -28.97
C ILE A 234 -2.50 -32.51 -28.88
N ALA A 235 -2.91 -33.05 -27.73
CA ALA A 235 -3.08 -34.49 -27.55
C ALA A 235 -4.25 -35.07 -28.38
N GLY A 236 -5.36 -34.32 -28.49
CA GLY A 236 -6.51 -34.69 -29.32
C GLY A 236 -6.18 -34.70 -30.81
N VAL A 237 -5.48 -33.67 -31.29
CA VAL A 237 -5.06 -33.54 -32.69
C VAL A 237 -4.13 -34.68 -33.10
N ARG A 238 -3.17 -35.06 -32.24
CA ARG A 238 -2.20 -36.13 -32.56
C ARG A 238 -2.83 -37.53 -32.72
N LYS A 239 -4.02 -37.77 -32.16
CA LYS A 239 -4.79 -39.01 -32.38
C LYS A 239 -5.54 -39.04 -33.71
N LEU A 240 -5.98 -37.88 -34.20
CA LEU A 240 -6.71 -37.79 -35.46
C LEU A 240 -5.81 -38.00 -36.69
N PHE A 241 -4.54 -37.63 -36.60
CA PHE A 241 -3.56 -37.75 -37.69
C PHE A 241 -2.79 -39.09 -37.76
N LYS A 242 -3.17 -40.10 -36.96
CA LYS A 242 -2.59 -41.46 -37.01
C LYS A 242 -3.47 -42.47 -37.76
N LYS A 243 -4.40 -42.00 -38.60
CA LYS A 243 -5.13 -42.85 -39.55
C LYS A 243 -4.42 -42.87 -40.89
#